data_AF-A0A267MJL6-F1
#
_entry.id   AF-A0A267MJL6-F1
#
_cell.length_a   1.000
_cell.length_b   1.000
_cell.length_c   1.000
_cell.angle_alpha   90.00
_cell.angle_beta   90.00
_cell.angle_gamma   90.00
#
_symmetry.space_group_name_H-M   'P 1'
#
loop_
_entity.id
_entity.type
_entity.pdbx_description
1 polymer ?
#
loop_
_entity_poly.entity_id
_entity_poly.type
_entity_poly.pdbx_seq_one_letter_code
_entity_poly.pdbx_strand_id
1 'polypeptide(L)'
;MKNKIFSTSLIVILSIVGFYSAFNERSIVYSQSDYNLVQDSLEKDVQEVKKDKFEMITGKIKKITVRDGKRSLLIEDKKGIEYIFHISEHTIILTFEKLKVGQEVDIIFNGILTTSIPPQGTAIIVNGLKV
;
A
#
# COMPACT_ATOMS: atom_id res chain seq x y z
N MET A 1 -30.80 57.37 1.42
CA MET A 1 -31.41 56.17 2.04
C MET A 1 -31.28 55.00 1.07
N LYS A 2 -30.39 54.05 1.37
CA LYS A 2 -30.19 52.81 0.60
C LYS A 2 -30.37 51.63 1.57
N ASN A 3 -31.29 50.73 1.26
CA ASN A 3 -31.59 49.53 2.04
C ASN A 3 -31.02 48.29 1.33
N LYS A 4 -30.35 47.43 2.13
CA LYS A 4 -30.28 45.95 2.11
C LYS A 4 -30.06 45.27 0.72
N ILE A 5 -28.87 44.76 0.39
CA ILE A 5 -28.23 43.48 0.78
C ILE A 5 -29.15 42.25 0.63
N PHE A 6 -28.85 41.35 -0.33
CA PHE A 6 -28.38 39.96 -0.12
C PHE A 6 -28.47 39.13 -1.42
N SER A 7 -27.36 38.49 -1.80
CA SER A 7 -27.30 37.09 -2.26
C SER A 7 -25.83 36.79 -2.63
N THR A 8 -25.01 36.39 -1.67
CA THR A 8 -24.57 34.98 -1.50
C THR A 8 -23.98 34.38 -2.77
N SER A 9 -22.89 34.95 -3.23
CA SER A 9 -21.88 34.24 -4.01
C SER A 9 -20.54 34.57 -3.36
N LEU A 10 -19.72 33.57 -3.06
CA LEU A 10 -18.38 33.67 -2.44
C LEU A 10 -18.28 33.65 -0.89
N ILE A 11 -18.93 32.70 -0.21
CA ILE A 11 -18.52 32.28 1.16
C ILE A 11 -18.53 30.75 1.25
N VAL A 12 -17.54 30.10 0.63
CA VAL A 12 -17.10 28.74 1.01
C VAL A 12 -15.56 28.59 0.93
N ILE A 13 -14.85 29.58 0.39
CA ILE A 13 -13.38 29.52 0.25
C ILE A 13 -12.73 30.40 1.32
N LEU A 14 -12.82 30.06 2.62
CA LEU A 14 -11.94 30.63 3.67
C LEU A 14 -12.08 30.03 5.09
N SER A 15 -12.83 28.94 5.30
CA SER A 15 -13.06 28.40 6.65
C SER A 15 -12.12 27.28 7.11
N ILE A 16 -11.02 26.97 6.40
CA ILE A 16 -10.06 25.92 6.83
C ILE A 16 -8.67 26.49 7.22
N VAL A 17 -8.35 27.72 6.82
CA VAL A 17 -7.00 28.29 7.09
C VAL A 17 -6.95 29.11 8.40
N GLY A 18 -8.09 29.36 9.05
CA GLY A 18 -8.19 30.22 10.24
C GLY A 18 -8.24 29.50 11.60
N PHE A 19 -8.08 28.18 11.66
CA PHE A 19 -8.22 27.43 12.93
C PHE A 19 -6.90 27.17 13.67
N TYR A 20 -5.75 27.63 13.14
CA TYR A 20 -4.44 27.33 13.72
C TYR A 20 -3.84 28.43 14.61
N SER A 21 -4.53 29.55 14.84
CA SER A 21 -3.89 30.73 15.45
C SER A 21 -4.59 31.31 16.69
N ALA A 22 -5.44 30.55 17.40
CA ALA A 22 -6.20 31.12 18.52
C ALA A 22 -6.55 30.14 19.69
N PHE A 23 -5.58 29.36 20.15
CA PHE A 23 -5.64 28.72 21.48
C PHE A 23 -4.23 28.73 22.08
N ASN A 24 -3.73 29.90 22.49
CA ASN A 24 -3.86 30.48 23.83
C ASN A 24 -3.24 29.60 24.95
N GLU A 25 -1.98 29.92 25.23
CA GLU A 25 -1.25 29.88 26.51
C GLU A 25 -1.76 28.96 27.63
N ARG A 26 -1.07 27.82 27.78
CA ARG A 26 -0.73 27.25 29.10
C ARG A 26 0.73 26.82 29.07
N SER A 27 1.61 27.60 29.67
CA SER A 27 3.01 27.22 29.89
C SER A 27 3.07 26.16 31.01
N ILE A 28 3.09 24.89 30.60
CA ILE A 28 3.47 23.79 31.49
C ILE A 28 4.98 23.64 31.35
N VAL A 29 5.72 24.00 32.42
CA VAL A 29 7.16 23.75 32.52
C VAL A 29 7.34 22.25 32.77
N TYR A 30 7.65 21.49 31.72
CA TYR A 30 8.02 20.09 31.83
C TYR A 30 9.48 19.97 32.27
N SER A 31 9.75 19.12 33.26
CA SER A 31 11.09 18.84 33.77
C SER A 31 11.92 18.11 32.72
N GLN A 32 13.23 18.40 32.64
CA GLN A 32 14.18 17.73 31.73
C GLN A 32 14.18 16.19 31.91
N SER A 33 13.81 15.70 33.10
CA SER A 33 13.64 14.26 33.38
C SER A 33 12.52 13.61 32.56
N ASP A 34 11.46 14.36 32.30
CA ASP A 34 10.27 13.86 31.62
C ASP A 34 10.52 13.81 30.11
N TYR A 35 11.32 14.75 29.58
CA TYR A 35 11.82 14.67 28.22
C TYR A 35 12.67 13.41 28.00
N ASN A 36 13.58 13.09 28.92
CA ASN A 36 14.42 11.91 28.78
C ASN A 36 13.61 10.60 28.90
N LEU A 37 12.59 10.54 29.77
CA LEU A 37 11.70 9.38 29.88
C LEU A 37 10.80 9.20 28.64
N VAL A 38 10.33 10.30 28.06
CA VAL A 38 9.54 10.29 26.81
C VAL A 38 10.44 9.94 25.62
N GLN A 39 11.69 10.40 25.58
CA GLN A 39 12.65 10.03 24.54
C GLN A 39 13.02 8.54 24.63
N ASP A 40 13.27 8.02 25.84
CA ASP A 40 13.67 6.64 26.08
C ASP A 40 12.49 5.65 25.88
N SER A 41 11.24 6.12 26.07
CA SER A 41 10.03 5.37 25.72
C SER A 41 9.63 5.50 24.24
N LEU A 42 9.87 6.64 23.59
CA LEU A 42 9.72 6.78 22.14
C LEU A 42 10.79 5.98 21.38
N GLU A 43 12.03 5.88 21.88
CA GLU A 43 13.05 5.03 21.28
C GLU A 43 12.80 3.54 21.53
N LYS A 44 12.12 3.16 22.63
CA LYS A 44 11.74 1.77 22.91
C LYS A 44 10.42 1.33 22.28
N ASP A 45 9.50 2.25 21.99
CA ASP A 45 8.22 1.97 21.32
C ASP A 45 8.25 2.23 19.81
N VAL A 46 9.32 2.86 19.28
CA VAL A 46 9.75 2.65 17.88
C VAL A 46 10.54 1.34 17.82
N GLN A 47 9.94 0.25 18.31
CA GLN A 47 10.25 -1.06 17.77
C GLN A 47 9.90 -0.98 16.30
N GLU A 48 10.94 -0.90 15.46
CA GLU A 48 10.91 -0.93 14.00
C GLU A 48 9.58 -1.46 13.49
N VAL A 49 8.71 -0.58 13.00
CA VAL A 49 7.72 -1.01 12.00
C VAL A 49 8.60 -1.55 10.88
N LYS A 50 8.79 -2.88 10.84
CA LYS A 50 9.40 -3.57 9.72
C LYS A 50 8.64 -3.06 8.53
N LYS A 51 9.26 -2.16 7.77
CA LYS A 51 8.70 -1.60 6.57
C LYS A 51 8.37 -2.81 5.73
N ASP A 52 7.09 -3.15 5.60
CA ASP A 52 6.64 -4.29 4.80
C ASP A 52 7.25 -4.07 3.42
N LYS A 53 8.34 -4.79 3.15
CA LYS A 53 9.13 -4.58 1.95
C LYS A 53 8.39 -5.31 0.86
N PHE A 54 7.44 -4.61 0.25
CA PHE A 54 6.81 -5.12 -0.94
C PHE A 54 7.86 -5.23 -2.04
N GLU A 55 7.91 -6.41 -2.64
CA GLU A 55 8.75 -6.68 -3.80
C GLU A 55 7.85 -6.93 -5.01
N MET A 56 8.41 -6.68 -6.19
CA MET A 56 7.70 -6.84 -7.46
C MET A 56 8.50 -7.76 -8.39
N ILE A 57 7.81 -8.72 -8.99
CA ILE A 57 8.36 -9.54 -10.08
C ILE A 57 7.48 -9.35 -11.31
N THR A 58 8.10 -8.93 -12.40
CA THR A 58 7.47 -8.86 -13.72
C THR A 58 7.78 -10.13 -14.51
N GLY A 59 6.76 -10.76 -15.07
CA GLY A 59 6.94 -11.96 -15.88
C GLY A 59 5.76 -12.29 -16.78
N LYS A 60 5.96 -13.24 -17.68
CA LYS A 60 4.93 -13.73 -18.59
C LYS A 60 4.23 -14.93 -17.98
N ILE A 61 2.90 -14.94 -17.98
CA ILE A 61 2.13 -16.10 -17.49
C ILE A 61 2.40 -17.29 -18.41
N LYS A 62 2.98 -18.36 -17.87
CA LYS A 62 3.19 -19.64 -18.55
C LYS A 62 2.03 -20.60 -18.32
N LYS A 63 1.45 -20.59 -17.12
CA LYS A 63 0.35 -21.49 -16.74
C LYS A 63 -0.53 -20.87 -15.65
N ILE A 64 -1.82 -21.12 -15.74
CA ILE A 64 -2.80 -20.80 -14.69
C ILE A 64 -3.34 -22.12 -14.17
N THR A 65 -3.21 -22.39 -12.87
CA THR A 65 -3.72 -23.61 -12.23
C THR A 65 -4.89 -23.25 -11.32
N VAL A 66 -5.97 -24.03 -11.39
CA VAL A 66 -7.10 -23.95 -10.46
C VAL A 66 -7.33 -25.34 -9.89
N ARG A 67 -7.23 -25.49 -8.57
CA ARG A 67 -7.47 -26.74 -7.83
C ARG A 67 -8.17 -26.43 -6.52
N ASP A 68 -9.27 -27.12 -6.25
CA ASP A 68 -10.02 -26.99 -4.99
C ASP A 68 -10.37 -25.53 -4.63
N GLY A 69 -10.77 -24.74 -5.65
CA GLY A 69 -11.06 -23.31 -5.50
C GLY A 69 -9.82 -22.42 -5.34
N LYS A 70 -8.62 -22.98 -5.19
CA LYS A 70 -7.35 -22.25 -5.12
C LYS A 70 -6.81 -21.99 -6.52
N ARG A 71 -6.30 -20.78 -6.75
CA ARG A 71 -5.73 -20.37 -8.03
C ARG A 71 -4.25 -20.04 -7.86
N SER A 72 -3.42 -20.42 -8.83
CA SER A 72 -2.02 -20.02 -8.88
C SER A 72 -1.56 -19.70 -10.30
N LEU A 73 -0.55 -18.84 -10.40
CA LEU A 73 0.10 -18.43 -11.64
C LEU A 73 1.54 -18.94 -11.64
N LEU A 74 1.92 -19.66 -12.70
CA LEU A 74 3.33 -19.85 -13.06
C LEU A 74 3.71 -18.71 -14.00
N ILE A 75 4.67 -17.89 -13.60
CA ILE A 75 5.24 -16.82 -14.43
C ILE A 75 6.71 -17.08 -14.70
N GLU A 76 7.19 -16.59 -15.83
CA GLU A 76 8.61 -16.61 -16.22
C GLU A 76 9.10 -15.17 -16.40
N ASP A 77 10.15 -14.79 -15.69
CA ASP A 77 10.74 -13.46 -15.79
C ASP A 77 11.59 -13.32 -17.07
N LYS A 78 12.13 -12.12 -17.30
CA LYS A 78 12.97 -11.83 -18.49
C LYS A 78 14.31 -12.59 -18.49
N LYS A 79 14.72 -13.13 -17.35
CA LYS A 79 15.95 -13.93 -17.19
C LYS A 79 15.66 -15.43 -17.35
N GLY A 80 14.41 -15.82 -17.59
CA GLY A 80 13.98 -17.22 -17.72
C GLY A 80 13.80 -17.92 -16.38
N ILE A 81 13.71 -17.17 -15.26
CA ILE A 81 13.44 -17.74 -13.94
C ILE A 81 11.93 -17.88 -13.76
N GLU A 82 11.51 -19.08 -13.40
CA GLU A 82 10.10 -19.37 -13.13
C GLU A 82 9.74 -19.14 -11.65
N TYR A 83 8.52 -18.64 -11.42
CA TYR A 83 7.95 -18.41 -10.10
C TYR A 83 6.49 -18.88 -10.05
N ILE A 84 6.06 -19.45 -8.92
CA ILE A 84 4.65 -19.75 -8.66
C ILE A 84 4.10 -18.76 -7.66
N PHE A 85 3.05 -18.03 -8.04
CA PHE A 85 2.33 -17.16 -7.15
C PHE A 85 0.92 -17.67 -6.91
N HIS A 86 0.61 -17.91 -5.64
CA HIS A 86 -0.74 -18.27 -5.19
C HIS A 86 -1.60 -17.02 -5.09
N ILE A 87 -2.82 -17.11 -5.62
CA ILE A 87 -3.85 -16.09 -5.55
C ILE A 87 -4.85 -16.51 -4.48
N SER A 88 -5.00 -15.66 -3.47
CA SER A 88 -6.01 -15.82 -2.42
C SER A 88 -7.21 -14.92 -2.67
N GLU A 89 -8.23 -15.02 -1.82
CA GLU A 89 -9.37 -14.10 -1.81
C GLU A 89 -9.00 -12.64 -1.50
N HIS A 90 -7.82 -12.41 -0.91
CA HIS A 90 -7.31 -11.08 -0.60
C HIS A 90 -6.37 -10.52 -1.69
N THR A 91 -6.03 -11.32 -2.70
CA THR A 91 -5.20 -10.86 -3.81
C THR A 91 -5.99 -9.90 -4.69
N ILE A 92 -5.50 -8.68 -4.85
CA ILE A 92 -6.10 -7.69 -5.74
C ILE A 92 -5.66 -7.99 -7.18
N ILE A 93 -6.61 -8.20 -8.08
CA ILE A 93 -6.33 -8.42 -9.51
C ILE A 93 -6.71 -7.16 -10.28
N LEU A 94 -5.71 -6.47 -10.82
CA LEU A 94 -5.85 -5.26 -11.62
C LEU A 94 -5.66 -5.62 -13.09
N THR A 95 -6.73 -5.69 -13.86
CA THR A 95 -6.63 -6.01 -15.29
C THR A 95 -7.89 -5.58 -16.04
N PHE A 96 -7.74 -5.22 -17.32
CA PHE A 96 -8.88 -4.87 -18.17
C PHE A 96 -9.67 -6.10 -18.63
N GLU A 97 -9.02 -7.26 -18.72
CA GLU A 97 -9.61 -8.52 -19.16
C GLU A 97 -9.20 -9.66 -18.22
N LYS A 98 -9.85 -10.84 -18.30
CA LYS A 98 -9.40 -12.00 -17.53
C LYS A 98 -7.91 -12.31 -17.84
N LEU A 99 -7.13 -12.59 -16.80
CA LEU A 99 -5.73 -13.01 -16.94
C LEU A 99 -5.60 -14.23 -17.87
N LYS A 100 -4.69 -14.16 -18.83
CA LYS A 100 -4.49 -15.20 -19.87
C LYS A 100 -3.04 -15.69 -19.89
N VAL A 101 -2.85 -16.93 -20.31
CA VAL A 101 -1.50 -17.46 -20.61
C VAL A 101 -0.89 -16.61 -21.74
N GLY A 102 0.37 -16.26 -21.57
CA GLY A 102 1.13 -15.40 -22.47
C GLY A 102 1.05 -13.91 -22.17
N GLN A 103 0.21 -13.47 -21.22
CA GLN A 103 0.15 -12.08 -20.78
C GLN A 103 1.33 -11.74 -19.87
N GLU A 104 1.91 -10.54 -20.02
CA GLU A 104 2.89 -10.00 -19.07
C GLU A 104 2.15 -9.45 -17.85
N VAL A 105 2.67 -9.72 -16.66
CA VAL A 105 2.08 -9.32 -15.39
C VAL A 105 3.14 -8.82 -14.43
N ASP A 106 2.76 -7.84 -13.60
CA ASP A 106 3.52 -7.48 -12.41
C ASP A 106 2.87 -8.13 -11.18
N ILE A 107 3.67 -8.88 -10.42
CA ILE A 107 3.24 -9.48 -9.16
C ILE A 107 3.90 -8.74 -8.00
N ILE A 108 3.08 -8.16 -7.12
CA ILE A 108 3.53 -7.55 -5.87
C ILE A 108 3.28 -8.53 -4.74
N PHE A 109 4.29 -8.75 -3.89
CA PHE A 109 4.25 -9.68 -2.76
C PHE A 109 5.12 -9.16 -1.61
N ASN A 110 5.12 -9.85 -0.47
CA ASN A 110 5.81 -9.42 0.76
C ASN A 110 7.34 -9.70 0.78
N GLY A 111 7.96 -10.00 -0.36
CA GLY A 111 9.38 -10.35 -0.43
C GLY A 111 9.73 -11.76 0.07
N ILE A 112 8.76 -12.54 0.55
CA ILE A 112 9.00 -13.89 1.05
C ILE A 112 8.66 -14.91 -0.05
N LEU A 113 9.65 -15.72 -0.41
CA LEU A 113 9.51 -16.87 -1.30
C LEU A 113 9.99 -18.16 -0.61
N THR A 114 9.40 -19.29 -0.99
CA THR A 114 9.93 -20.60 -0.63
C THR A 114 11.25 -20.86 -1.35
N THR A 115 12.07 -21.74 -0.77
CA THR A 115 13.34 -22.19 -1.36
C THR A 115 13.19 -23.32 -2.39
N SER A 116 11.96 -23.62 -2.81
CA SER A 116 11.69 -24.64 -3.82
C SER A 116 12.08 -24.18 -5.22
N ILE A 117 12.08 -25.09 -6.18
CA ILE A 117 12.29 -24.79 -7.60
C ILE A 117 11.04 -25.26 -8.37
N PRO A 118 10.25 -24.35 -8.97
CA PRO A 118 10.38 -22.89 -8.88
C PRO A 118 10.09 -22.35 -7.45
N PRO A 119 10.63 -21.18 -7.09
CA PRO A 119 10.26 -20.48 -5.86
C PRO A 119 8.76 -20.14 -5.86
N GLN A 120 8.15 -20.17 -4.69
CA GLN A 120 6.71 -19.92 -4.54
C GLN A 120 6.44 -18.79 -3.56
N GLY A 121 5.42 -17.99 -3.84
CA GLY A 121 4.98 -16.89 -2.99
C GLY A 121 3.47 -16.71 -3.01
N THR A 122 2.97 -15.80 -2.18
CA THR A 122 1.57 -15.37 -2.20
C THR A 122 1.50 -13.98 -2.82
N ALA A 123 0.68 -13.83 -3.86
CA ALA A 123 0.48 -12.54 -4.50
C ALA A 123 -0.42 -11.66 -3.62
N ILE A 124 0.00 -10.41 -3.44
CA ILE A 124 -0.82 -9.36 -2.83
C ILE A 124 -1.55 -8.61 -3.94
N ILE A 125 -0.83 -8.25 -5.01
CA ILE A 125 -1.41 -7.63 -6.20
C ILE A 125 -0.91 -8.39 -7.44
N VAL A 126 -1.83 -8.62 -8.38
CA VAL A 126 -1.53 -9.08 -9.74
C VAL A 126 -2.00 -8.01 -10.71
N ASN A 127 -1.07 -7.31 -11.34
CA ASN A 127 -1.35 -6.32 -12.38
C ASN A 127 -1.18 -6.97 -13.76
N GLY A 128 -2.30 -7.25 -14.42
CA GLY A 128 -2.33 -7.80 -15.77
C GLY A 128 -2.12 -6.73 -16.82
N LEU A 129 -0.94 -6.70 -17.45
CA LEU A 129 -0.60 -5.73 -18.48
C LEU A 129 -1.37 -6.00 -19.78
N LYS A 130 -1.61 -4.95 -20.56
CA LYS A 130 -2.35 -5.07 -21.82
C LYS A 130 -1.56 -5.93 -22.81
N VAL A 131 -2.25 -6.88 -23.45
CA VAL A 131 -1.71 -7.74 -24.52
C VAL A 131 -1.78 -7.01 -25.85
#